data_AF-A0A4R1AJB9-F1
#
_entry.id   AF-A0A4R1AJB9-F1
#
_cell.length_a   1.000
_cell.length_b   1.000
_cell.length_c   1.000
_cell.angle_alpha   90.00
_cell.angle_beta   90.00
_cell.angle_gamma   90.00
#
_symmetry.space_group_name_H-M   'P 1'
#
loop_
_entity.id
_entity.type
_entity.pdbx_description
1 polymer ?
#
loop_
_entity_poly.entity_id
_entity_poly.type
_entity_poly.pdbx_seq_one_letter_code
_entity_poly.pdbx_strand_id
1 'polypeptide(L)'
;MKPNAYDGWCATCAVAVPAGSGRLTGAFGSRQVVCLAHVPVAPERGQHDGWFRLPLASLDFETTGVDPHADRVVSYALLGPHGEDVVGLVDPGVEVPAAASAVHGLTADTLRGAPASYEAVSAIAEWVQTLADAGVGLVVYNAAYDLTMLRAECERWGVLQPDWSRLLVVDPLVVDWGLHRGTLGSRTLGIACEYYGVRIADAHDARCDAVAAREVAVEIGARHREVGEVTLEALVHHQRGWFGERADDWNAYARRAGRRVEDRAGWPLAVPLPQLV
;
A
#
# COMPACT_ATOMS: atom_id res chain seq x y z
N MET A 1 -4.52 3.80 14.04
CA MET A 1 -5.31 2.57 14.27
C MET A 1 -6.78 2.90 14.08
N LYS A 2 -7.68 1.95 13.76
CA LYS A 2 -9.10 2.29 13.61
C LYS A 2 -9.75 2.65 14.97
N PRO A 3 -10.69 3.61 15.01
CA PRO A 3 -11.56 3.80 16.16
C PRO A 3 -12.30 2.51 16.53
N ASN A 4 -12.60 2.31 17.81
CA ASN A 4 -13.39 1.17 18.27
C ASN A 4 -14.86 1.32 17.86
N ALA A 5 -15.43 0.30 17.23
CA ALA A 5 -16.82 0.31 16.75
C ALA A 5 -17.85 -0.01 17.85
N TYR A 6 -17.40 -0.37 19.05
CA TYR A 6 -18.23 -0.83 20.16
C TYR A 6 -17.65 -0.36 21.49
N ASP A 7 -18.52 -0.23 22.49
CA ASP A 7 -18.13 0.01 23.88
C ASP A 7 -17.26 -1.15 24.39
N GLY A 8 -16.24 -0.83 25.15
CA GLY A 8 -15.38 -1.85 25.75
C GLY A 8 -14.58 -1.31 26.92
N TRP A 9 -13.54 -2.04 27.27
CA TRP A 9 -12.59 -1.66 28.32
C TRP A 9 -11.19 -1.62 27.73
N CYS A 10 -10.41 -0.64 28.16
CA CYS A 10 -9.01 -0.56 27.76
C CYS A 10 -8.27 -1.81 28.24
N ALA A 11 -7.64 -2.53 27.31
CA ALA A 11 -6.88 -3.74 27.60
C ALA A 11 -5.68 -3.52 28.54
N THR A 12 -5.25 -2.27 28.74
CA THR A 12 -4.10 -1.91 29.59
C THR A 12 -4.51 -1.45 30.99
N CYS A 13 -5.50 -0.56 31.11
CA CYS A 13 -5.90 0.04 32.40
C CYS A 13 -7.32 -0.28 32.86
N ALA A 14 -8.06 -1.10 32.11
CA ALA A 14 -9.43 -1.51 32.40
C ALA A 14 -10.48 -0.37 32.52
N VAL A 15 -10.11 0.88 32.17
CA VAL A 15 -11.05 2.00 32.09
C VAL A 15 -12.05 1.74 30.96
N ALA A 16 -13.32 2.11 31.18
CA ALA A 16 -14.37 2.03 30.18
C ALA A 16 -14.06 2.94 28.98
N VAL A 17 -14.25 2.43 27.78
CA VAL A 17 -13.97 3.10 26.51
C VAL A 17 -15.24 3.03 25.64
N PRO A 18 -16.05 4.10 25.60
CA PRO A 18 -17.19 4.19 24.70
C PRO A 18 -16.81 3.99 23.23
N ALA A 19 -17.74 3.54 22.41
CA ALA A 19 -17.59 3.45 20.95
C ALA A 19 -17.07 4.78 20.38
N GLY A 20 -16.07 4.69 19.49
CA GLY A 20 -15.42 5.83 18.85
C GLY A 20 -14.40 6.59 19.70
N SER A 21 -14.35 6.37 21.01
CA SER A 21 -13.49 7.14 21.93
C SER A 21 -12.08 6.57 22.15
N GLY A 22 -11.83 5.35 21.68
CA GLY A 22 -10.54 4.67 21.76
C GLY A 22 -10.05 4.19 20.40
N ARG A 23 -9.20 3.17 20.41
CA ARG A 23 -8.64 2.53 19.21
C ARG A 23 -8.68 1.01 19.32
N LEU A 24 -8.76 0.34 18.17
CA LEU A 24 -8.61 -1.11 18.04
C LEU A 24 -7.18 -1.47 17.65
N THR A 25 -6.54 -2.27 18.49
CA THR A 25 -5.23 -2.88 18.25
C THR A 25 -5.38 -4.41 18.17
N GLY A 26 -4.28 -5.13 18.01
CA GLY A 26 -4.22 -6.58 17.98
C GLY A 26 -4.19 -7.18 16.58
N ALA A 27 -3.66 -8.40 16.51
CA ALA A 27 -3.51 -9.17 15.27
C ALA A 27 -4.87 -9.72 14.78
N PHE A 28 -4.83 -10.51 13.69
CA PHE A 28 -6.02 -11.13 13.14
C PHE A 28 -6.72 -12.04 14.16
N GLY A 29 -8.00 -11.75 14.42
CA GLY A 29 -8.81 -12.51 15.39
C GLY A 29 -8.53 -12.22 16.86
N SER A 30 -7.63 -11.30 17.21
CA SER A 30 -7.28 -10.95 18.60
C SER A 30 -7.39 -9.44 18.87
N ARG A 31 -8.44 -8.82 18.32
CA ARG A 31 -8.69 -7.38 18.44
C ARG A 31 -8.95 -6.96 19.89
N GLN A 32 -8.32 -5.87 20.32
CA GLN A 32 -8.48 -5.31 21.66
C GLN A 32 -8.78 -3.81 21.58
N VAL A 33 -9.54 -3.31 22.55
CA VAL A 33 -9.81 -1.87 22.71
C VAL A 33 -8.75 -1.27 23.62
N VAL A 34 -8.19 -0.13 23.23
CA VAL A 34 -7.31 0.70 24.07
C VAL A 34 -7.84 2.12 24.14
N CYS A 35 -7.74 2.76 25.31
CA CYS A 35 -8.05 4.19 25.45
C CYS A 35 -6.93 5.03 24.83
N LEU A 36 -7.20 6.32 24.56
CA LEU A 36 -6.24 7.23 23.89
C LEU A 36 -4.89 7.33 24.60
N ALA A 37 -4.86 7.20 25.93
CA ALA A 37 -3.61 7.24 26.71
C ALA A 37 -2.73 5.99 26.53
N HIS A 38 -3.31 4.87 26.08
CA HIS A 38 -2.60 3.60 25.83
C HIS A 38 -2.57 3.23 24.35
N VAL A 39 -2.86 4.20 23.49
CA VAL A 39 -2.65 4.06 22.06
C VAL A 39 -1.14 3.96 21.79
N PRO A 40 -0.66 2.91 21.09
CA PRO A 40 0.74 2.86 20.67
C PRO A 40 1.10 4.09 19.85
N VAL A 41 2.28 4.65 20.10
CA VAL A 41 2.85 5.77 19.37
C VAL A 41 4.11 5.31 18.64
N ALA A 42 4.35 5.87 17.45
CA ALA A 42 5.58 5.61 16.73
C ALA A 42 6.80 6.07 17.56
N PRO A 43 7.92 5.31 17.54
CA PRO A 43 9.14 5.75 18.21
C PRO A 43 9.64 7.06 17.60
N GLU A 44 10.48 7.78 18.35
CA GLU A 44 11.14 8.99 17.84
C GLU A 44 12.05 8.65 16.65
N ARG A 45 12.29 9.64 15.78
CA ARG A 45 13.27 9.51 14.71
C ARG A 45 14.66 9.27 15.31
N GLY A 46 15.37 8.26 14.81
CA GLY A 46 16.74 7.95 15.18
C GLY A 46 17.77 8.86 14.50
N GLN A 47 18.99 8.82 15.01
CA GLN A 47 20.16 9.48 14.44
C GLN A 47 20.99 8.49 13.63
N HIS A 48 20.40 7.97 12.54
CA HIS A 48 21.06 7.05 11.61
C HIS A 48 20.81 7.45 10.16
N ASP A 49 21.63 6.87 9.29
CA ASP A 49 21.47 6.93 7.85
C ASP A 49 20.85 5.63 7.33
N GLY A 50 20.44 5.63 6.07
CA GLY A 50 19.73 4.49 5.50
C GLY A 50 19.10 4.78 4.16
N TRP A 51 18.42 3.76 3.63
CA TRP A 51 17.73 3.86 2.32
C TRP A 51 16.68 4.98 2.29
N PHE A 52 16.10 5.33 3.44
CA PHE A 52 15.08 6.38 3.57
C PHE A 52 15.61 7.81 3.34
N ARG A 53 16.93 7.97 3.19
CA ARG A 53 17.56 9.24 2.80
C ARG A 53 17.96 9.27 1.33
N LEU A 54 17.87 8.14 0.63
CA LEU A 54 18.12 8.08 -0.80
C LEU A 54 16.95 8.72 -1.56
N PRO A 55 17.17 9.17 -2.80
CA PRO A 55 16.08 9.55 -3.69
C PRO A 55 15.16 8.35 -3.93
N LEU A 56 13.88 8.48 -3.57
CA LEU A 56 12.85 7.46 -3.72
C LEU A 56 11.76 7.95 -4.68
N ALA A 57 11.39 7.10 -5.62
CA ALA A 57 10.22 7.28 -6.45
C ALA A 57 8.97 6.72 -5.74
N SER A 58 7.77 7.13 -6.13
CA SER A 58 6.53 6.51 -5.67
C SER A 58 5.47 6.41 -6.76
N LEU A 59 4.65 5.38 -6.66
CA LEU A 59 3.56 5.11 -7.60
C LEU A 59 2.27 4.82 -6.83
N ASP A 60 1.16 5.30 -7.36
CA ASP A 60 -0.19 4.98 -6.90
C ASP A 60 -1.19 5.03 -8.08
N PHE A 61 -2.21 4.17 -8.05
CA PHE A 61 -3.30 4.15 -9.02
C PHE A 61 -4.67 4.32 -8.37
N GLU A 62 -5.55 5.06 -9.05
CA GLU A 62 -6.99 4.90 -8.88
C GLU A 62 -7.53 3.96 -9.95
N THR A 63 -8.50 3.12 -9.57
CA THR A 63 -8.95 2.02 -10.43
C THR A 63 -10.47 1.86 -10.40
N THR A 64 -11.00 1.04 -11.31
CA THR A 64 -12.43 0.72 -11.38
C THR A 64 -12.92 -0.20 -10.26
N GLY A 65 -12.03 -0.75 -9.42
CA GLY A 65 -12.41 -1.73 -8.41
C GLY A 65 -11.26 -2.24 -7.54
N VAL A 66 -11.32 -3.49 -7.09
CA VAL A 66 -10.39 -4.06 -6.10
C VAL A 66 -9.74 -5.37 -6.54
N ASP A 67 -10.01 -5.84 -7.75
CA ASP A 67 -9.37 -7.00 -8.35
C ASP A 67 -8.29 -6.56 -9.35
N PRO A 68 -7.00 -6.63 -9.01
CA PRO A 68 -5.91 -6.16 -9.88
C PRO A 68 -5.75 -6.98 -11.17
N HIS A 69 -6.44 -8.11 -11.32
CA HIS A 69 -6.43 -8.90 -12.56
C HIS A 69 -7.56 -8.51 -13.51
N ALA A 70 -8.68 -7.99 -12.99
CA ALA A 70 -9.90 -7.74 -13.77
C ALA A 70 -10.19 -6.25 -13.94
N ASP A 71 -9.95 -5.45 -12.91
CA ASP A 71 -10.22 -4.01 -12.91
C ASP A 71 -9.20 -3.23 -13.76
N ARG A 72 -9.50 -1.95 -13.98
CA ARG A 72 -8.79 -1.06 -14.89
C ARG A 72 -8.26 0.17 -14.17
N VAL A 73 -7.10 0.66 -14.59
CA VAL A 73 -6.54 1.94 -14.13
C VAL A 73 -7.37 3.09 -14.71
N VAL A 74 -7.72 4.08 -13.88
CA VAL A 74 -8.43 5.31 -14.28
C VAL A 74 -7.64 6.59 -13.99
N SER A 75 -6.70 6.53 -13.05
CA SER A 75 -5.73 7.60 -12.78
C SER A 75 -4.44 7.01 -12.23
N TYR A 76 -3.34 7.73 -12.39
CA TYR A 76 -2.04 7.35 -11.87
C TYR A 76 -1.25 8.56 -11.41
N ALA A 77 -0.36 8.32 -10.44
CA ALA A 77 0.69 9.26 -10.06
C ALA A 77 2.05 8.55 -10.06
N LEU A 78 3.01 9.11 -10.78
CA LEU A 78 4.41 8.68 -10.85
C LEU A 78 5.26 9.82 -10.30
N LEU A 79 5.74 9.72 -9.06
CA LEU A 79 6.56 10.76 -8.46
C LEU A 79 8.02 10.37 -8.60
N GLY A 80 8.78 11.14 -9.38
CA GLY A 80 10.20 10.90 -9.61
C GLY A 80 11.05 11.07 -8.34
N PRO A 81 12.25 10.46 -8.32
CA PRO A 81 13.19 10.57 -7.20
C PRO A 81 13.68 12.00 -6.96
N HIS A 82 13.60 12.88 -7.96
CA HIS A 82 14.05 14.27 -7.88
C HIS A 82 12.93 15.30 -8.20
N GLY A 83 11.67 14.86 -8.15
CA GLY A 83 10.50 15.71 -8.37
C GLY A 83 10.01 15.76 -9.81
N GLU A 84 10.43 14.81 -10.66
CA GLU A 84 9.85 14.57 -11.98
C GLU A 84 8.47 13.90 -11.85
N ASP A 85 7.51 14.63 -11.30
CA ASP A 85 6.16 14.14 -11.05
C ASP A 85 5.34 14.12 -12.35
N VAL A 86 4.71 12.97 -12.64
CA VAL A 86 3.72 12.81 -13.71
C VAL A 86 2.44 12.28 -13.11
N VAL A 87 1.35 13.00 -13.31
CA VAL A 87 -0.01 12.56 -12.93
C VAL A 87 -0.88 12.55 -14.17
N GLY A 88 -1.76 11.57 -14.29
CA GLY A 88 -2.58 11.43 -15.49
C GLY A 88 -3.86 10.65 -15.25
N LEU A 89 -4.85 10.93 -16.09
CA LEU A 89 -6.07 10.15 -16.19
C LEU A 89 -5.91 9.10 -17.29
N VAL A 90 -6.72 8.05 -17.23
CA VAL A 90 -6.76 6.98 -18.22
C VAL A 90 -8.21 6.74 -18.61
N ASP A 91 -8.49 6.63 -19.90
CA ASP A 91 -9.74 6.05 -20.37
C ASP A 91 -9.65 4.53 -20.21
N PRO A 92 -10.40 3.93 -19.28
CA PRO A 92 -10.32 2.49 -19.03
C PRO A 92 -11.03 1.69 -20.14
N GLY A 93 -11.80 2.32 -21.03
CA GLY A 93 -12.58 1.64 -22.07
C GLY A 93 -13.70 0.75 -21.51
N VAL A 94 -14.03 0.89 -20.22
CA VAL A 94 -15.12 0.19 -19.52
C VAL A 94 -15.86 1.18 -18.62
N GLU A 95 -17.05 0.81 -18.17
CA GLU A 95 -17.79 1.61 -17.19
C GLU A 95 -17.04 1.65 -15.85
N VAL A 96 -16.88 2.86 -15.29
CA VAL A 96 -16.36 3.04 -13.92
C VAL A 96 -17.52 2.82 -12.94
N PRO A 97 -17.47 1.80 -12.07
CA PRO A 97 -18.53 1.54 -11.13
C PRO A 97 -18.75 2.71 -10.17
N ALA A 98 -20.01 3.03 -9.86
CA ALA A 98 -20.37 4.11 -8.95
C ALA A 98 -19.72 3.99 -7.56
N ALA A 99 -19.45 2.76 -7.10
CA ALA A 99 -18.74 2.53 -5.85
C ALA A 99 -17.28 3.01 -5.89
N ALA A 100 -16.58 2.84 -7.02
CA ALA A 100 -15.23 3.35 -7.22
C ALA A 100 -15.25 4.88 -7.36
N SER A 101 -16.14 5.42 -8.20
CA SER A 101 -16.31 6.87 -8.33
C SER A 101 -16.68 7.57 -7.01
N ALA A 102 -17.39 6.89 -6.10
CA ALA A 102 -17.69 7.44 -4.78
C ALA A 102 -16.47 7.51 -3.85
N VAL A 103 -15.41 6.74 -4.14
CA VAL A 103 -14.15 6.73 -3.40
C VAL A 103 -13.22 7.81 -3.93
N HIS A 104 -12.90 7.77 -5.23
CA HIS A 104 -11.87 8.62 -5.84
C HIS A 104 -12.42 9.81 -6.66
N GLY A 105 -13.75 9.97 -6.74
CA GLY A 105 -14.40 11.11 -7.41
C GLY A 105 -14.36 11.13 -8.94
N LEU A 106 -13.68 10.17 -9.59
CA LEU A 106 -13.53 10.15 -11.05
C LEU A 106 -14.76 9.50 -11.70
N THR A 107 -15.39 10.24 -12.60
CA THR A 107 -16.58 9.83 -13.34
C THR A 107 -16.26 9.64 -14.82
N ALA A 108 -17.15 9.00 -15.58
CA ALA A 108 -17.03 8.90 -17.03
C ALA A 108 -16.86 10.28 -17.72
N ASP A 109 -17.48 11.33 -17.18
CA ASP A 109 -17.30 12.70 -17.68
C ASP A 109 -15.90 13.25 -17.38
N THR A 110 -15.33 12.90 -16.23
CA THR A 110 -13.97 13.31 -15.83
C THR A 110 -12.91 12.66 -16.72
N LEU A 111 -13.14 11.41 -17.13
CA LEU A 111 -12.20 10.63 -17.95
C LEU A 111 -12.36 10.90 -19.46
N ARG A 112 -13.31 11.75 -19.86
CA ARG A 112 -13.60 12.05 -21.27
C ARG A 112 -12.38 12.69 -21.94
N GLY A 113 -11.83 12.00 -22.94
CA GLY A 113 -10.66 12.48 -23.69
C GLY A 113 -9.32 12.22 -22.99
N ALA A 114 -9.32 11.45 -21.89
CA ALA A 114 -8.09 10.92 -21.32
C ALA A 114 -7.42 9.95 -22.32
N PRO A 115 -6.08 9.78 -22.24
CA PRO A 115 -5.35 8.79 -23.03
C PRO A 115 -5.95 7.38 -22.93
N ALA A 116 -5.89 6.63 -24.03
CA ALA A 116 -6.32 5.24 -24.02
C ALA A 116 -5.38 4.41 -23.13
N SER A 117 -5.91 3.34 -22.53
CA SER A 117 -5.14 2.51 -21.60
C SER A 117 -3.80 2.02 -22.18
N TYR A 118 -3.74 1.64 -23.46
CA TYR A 118 -2.47 1.25 -24.10
C TYR A 118 -1.38 2.34 -23.99
N GLU A 119 -1.74 3.60 -24.24
CA GLU A 119 -0.79 4.72 -24.22
C GLU A 119 -0.29 4.99 -22.80
N ALA A 120 -1.22 5.10 -21.84
CA ALA A 120 -0.90 5.35 -20.45
C ALA A 120 -0.05 4.21 -19.84
N VAL A 121 -0.47 2.96 -20.05
CA VAL A 121 0.21 1.77 -19.54
C VAL A 121 1.61 1.63 -20.15
N SER A 122 1.77 1.93 -21.44
CA SER A 122 3.11 1.96 -22.08
C SER A 122 4.04 2.95 -21.40
N ALA A 123 3.57 4.18 -21.15
CA ALA A 123 4.36 5.20 -20.47
C ALA A 123 4.70 4.84 -19.01
N ILE A 124 3.74 4.27 -18.28
CA ILE A 124 3.96 3.83 -16.89
C ILE A 124 4.97 2.68 -16.85
N ALA A 125 4.83 1.67 -17.71
CA ALA A 125 5.75 0.54 -17.79
C ALA A 125 7.17 0.99 -18.14
N GLU A 126 7.33 1.90 -19.11
CA GLU A 126 8.62 2.48 -19.45
C GLU A 126 9.22 3.22 -18.24
N TRP A 127 8.43 4.05 -17.55
CA TRP A 127 8.90 4.74 -16.34
C TRP A 127 9.37 3.77 -15.25
N VAL A 128 8.59 2.72 -14.95
CA VAL A 128 8.98 1.69 -13.97
C VAL A 128 10.27 0.96 -14.42
N GLN A 129 10.43 0.69 -15.71
CA GLN A 129 11.66 0.11 -16.25
C GLN A 129 12.87 1.04 -16.04
N THR A 130 12.74 2.37 -16.22
CA THR A 130 13.85 3.30 -15.95
C THR A 130 14.31 3.26 -14.49
N LEU A 131 13.39 3.08 -13.54
CA LEU A 131 13.73 2.93 -12.13
C LEU A 131 14.47 1.63 -11.85
N ALA A 132 14.03 0.52 -12.46
CA ALA A 132 14.70 -0.77 -12.38
C ALA A 132 16.14 -0.70 -12.96
N ASP A 133 16.33 0.04 -14.04
CA ASP A 133 17.64 0.23 -14.65
C ASP A 133 18.57 1.08 -13.80
N ALA A 134 18.03 2.12 -13.16
CA ALA A 134 18.78 3.03 -12.31
C ALA A 134 19.01 2.50 -10.87
N GLY A 135 18.32 1.44 -10.46
CA GLY A 135 18.37 0.94 -9.08
C GLY A 135 17.73 1.93 -8.08
N VAL A 136 16.69 2.65 -8.50
CA VAL A 136 15.96 3.59 -7.64
C VAL A 136 14.87 2.84 -6.87
N GLY A 137 14.74 3.14 -5.58
CA GLY A 137 13.68 2.57 -4.74
C GLY A 137 12.30 3.08 -5.16
N LEU A 138 11.36 2.17 -5.41
CA LEU A 138 9.98 2.47 -5.78
C LEU A 138 9.05 2.22 -4.59
N VAL A 139 8.49 3.29 -4.03
CA VAL A 139 7.51 3.21 -2.95
C VAL A 139 6.11 3.01 -3.50
N VAL A 140 5.42 1.96 -3.05
CA VAL A 140 4.01 1.69 -3.39
C VAL A 140 3.32 1.15 -2.15
N TYR A 141 2.24 1.79 -1.70
CA TYR A 141 1.52 1.33 -0.51
C TYR A 141 0.62 0.15 -0.88
N ASN A 142 0.83 -1.02 -0.27
CA ASN A 142 0.18 -2.27 -0.71
C ASN A 142 0.58 -2.64 -2.15
N ALA A 143 1.89 -2.66 -2.42
CA ALA A 143 2.49 -2.84 -3.74
C ALA A 143 1.97 -4.06 -4.53
N ALA A 144 1.55 -5.11 -3.82
CA ALA A 144 0.95 -6.30 -4.41
C ALA A 144 -0.29 -5.98 -5.27
N TYR A 145 -1.01 -4.89 -5.00
CA TYR A 145 -2.14 -4.46 -5.79
C TYR A 145 -1.71 -3.74 -7.07
N ASP A 146 -1.09 -2.56 -6.96
CA ASP A 146 -0.75 -1.70 -8.09
C ASP A 146 0.21 -2.35 -9.08
N LEU A 147 1.22 -3.07 -8.59
CA LEU A 147 2.20 -3.72 -9.49
C LEU A 147 1.58 -4.92 -10.20
N THR A 148 0.62 -5.62 -9.56
CA THR A 148 -0.17 -6.66 -10.23
C THR A 148 -1.09 -6.05 -11.28
N MET A 149 -1.72 -4.92 -10.97
CA MET A 149 -2.56 -4.16 -11.90
C MET A 149 -1.76 -3.74 -13.13
N LEU A 150 -0.56 -3.17 -12.93
CA LEU A 150 0.33 -2.79 -14.03
C LEU A 150 0.70 -4.00 -14.89
N ARG A 151 1.06 -5.13 -14.26
CA ARG A 151 1.35 -6.36 -15.00
C ARG A 151 0.14 -6.84 -15.81
N ALA A 152 -1.06 -6.85 -15.23
CA ALA A 152 -2.28 -7.29 -15.89
C ALA A 152 -2.66 -6.36 -17.05
N GLU A 153 -2.54 -5.05 -16.89
CA GLU A 153 -2.71 -4.08 -17.97
C GLU A 153 -1.68 -4.28 -19.08
N CYS A 154 -0.39 -4.50 -18.75
CA CYS A 154 0.63 -4.77 -19.76
C CYS A 154 0.31 -6.03 -20.57
N GLU A 155 -0.11 -7.11 -19.92
CA GLU A 155 -0.55 -8.34 -20.58
C GLU A 155 -1.77 -8.11 -21.47
N ARG A 156 -2.77 -7.38 -20.96
CA ARG A 156 -4.02 -7.07 -21.67
C ARG A 156 -3.77 -6.30 -22.96
N TRP A 157 -2.78 -5.41 -22.96
CA TRP A 157 -2.48 -4.52 -24.08
C TRP A 157 -1.25 -4.91 -24.90
N GLY A 158 -0.60 -6.03 -24.58
CA GLY A 158 0.62 -6.47 -25.26
C GLY A 158 1.79 -5.50 -25.10
N VAL A 159 1.84 -4.76 -23.99
CA VAL A 159 2.91 -3.83 -23.64
C VAL A 159 4.07 -4.61 -23.02
N LEU A 160 5.30 -4.22 -23.37
CA LEU A 160 6.50 -4.80 -22.77
C LEU A 160 6.50 -4.56 -21.25
N GLN A 161 6.66 -5.62 -20.47
CA GLN A 161 6.68 -5.52 -19.02
C GLN A 161 8.05 -5.02 -18.52
N PRO A 162 8.07 -4.23 -17.43
CA PRO A 162 9.29 -3.95 -16.70
C PRO A 162 9.98 -5.23 -16.21
N ASP A 163 11.30 -5.16 -16.00
CA ASP A 163 12.03 -6.21 -15.29
C ASP A 163 11.70 -6.18 -13.79
N TRP A 164 10.60 -6.86 -13.44
CA TRP A 164 10.13 -6.99 -12.06
C TRP A 164 11.18 -7.54 -11.09
N SER A 165 12.16 -8.30 -11.58
CA SER A 165 13.19 -8.91 -10.75
C SER A 165 14.25 -7.91 -10.26
N ARG A 166 14.38 -6.78 -10.96
CA ARG A 166 15.32 -5.69 -10.65
C ARG A 166 14.69 -4.54 -9.87
N LEU A 167 13.37 -4.55 -9.67
CA LEU A 167 12.70 -3.50 -8.92
C LEU A 167 13.02 -3.55 -7.42
N LEU A 168 13.40 -2.40 -6.89
CA LEU A 168 13.64 -2.18 -5.46
C LEU A 168 12.38 -1.63 -4.80
N VAL A 169 11.39 -2.49 -4.60
CA VAL A 169 10.08 -2.10 -4.03
C VAL A 169 10.19 -1.82 -2.53
N VAL A 170 9.64 -0.69 -2.10
CA VAL A 170 9.43 -0.34 -0.69
C VAL A 170 7.92 -0.24 -0.46
N ASP A 171 7.35 -1.19 0.27
CA ASP A 171 5.94 -1.25 0.60
C ASP A 171 5.74 -0.92 2.08
N PRO A 172 5.34 0.32 2.43
CA PRO A 172 5.21 0.72 3.82
C PRO A 172 4.23 -0.13 4.62
N LEU A 173 3.22 -0.72 3.97
CA LEU A 173 2.28 -1.63 4.63
C LEU A 173 2.98 -2.91 5.11
N VAL A 174 3.84 -3.48 4.26
CA VAL A 174 4.56 -4.72 4.57
C VAL A 174 5.66 -4.48 5.59
N VAL A 175 6.42 -3.38 5.46
CA VAL A 175 7.48 -3.03 6.42
C VAL A 175 6.88 -2.78 7.81
N ASP A 176 5.80 -2.00 7.89
CA ASP A 176 5.09 -1.74 9.15
C ASP A 176 4.54 -3.02 9.79
N TRP A 177 3.95 -3.90 8.98
CA TRP A 177 3.49 -5.19 9.48
C TRP A 177 4.65 -6.04 9.98
N GLY A 178 5.79 -6.05 9.29
CA GLY A 178 6.99 -6.79 9.70
C GLY A 178 7.52 -6.35 11.07
N LEU A 179 7.58 -5.04 11.30
CA LEU A 179 8.00 -4.44 12.57
C LEU A 179 7.07 -4.79 13.74
N HIS A 180 5.75 -4.79 13.48
CA HIS A 180 4.74 -4.85 14.53
C HIS A 180 3.98 -6.17 14.60
N ARG A 181 4.20 -7.10 13.67
CA ARG A 181 3.49 -8.40 13.56
C ARG A 181 1.96 -8.25 13.62
N GLY A 182 1.44 -7.19 13.00
CA GLY A 182 0.02 -6.86 12.99
C GLY A 182 -0.59 -6.42 14.33
N THR A 183 0.22 -6.25 15.39
CA THR A 183 -0.27 -5.87 16.73
C THR A 183 -0.84 -4.45 16.80
N LEU A 184 -0.43 -3.55 15.89
CA LEU A 184 -1.05 -2.23 15.75
C LEU A 184 -2.44 -2.32 15.11
N GLY A 185 -2.70 -3.37 14.34
CA GLY A 185 -4.00 -3.63 13.78
C GLY A 185 -4.20 -3.19 12.34
N SER A 186 -5.32 -2.53 12.03
CA SER A 186 -5.56 -2.06 10.65
C SER A 186 -4.55 -0.97 10.29
N ARG A 187 -3.97 -1.09 9.10
CA ARG A 187 -2.96 -0.19 8.54
C ARG A 187 -3.37 0.22 7.13
N THR A 188 -4.48 0.93 7.00
CA THR A 188 -4.73 1.66 5.74
C THR A 188 -3.75 2.84 5.67
N LEU A 189 -3.49 3.40 4.48
CA LEU A 189 -2.54 4.51 4.32
C LEU A 189 -2.84 5.65 5.31
N GLY A 190 -4.08 6.14 5.36
CA GLY A 190 -4.47 7.19 6.32
C GLY A 190 -4.22 6.84 7.79
N ILE A 191 -4.32 5.56 8.19
CA ILE A 191 -3.97 5.12 9.54
C ILE A 191 -2.45 5.13 9.76
N ALA A 192 -1.68 4.71 8.77
CA ALA A 192 -0.23 4.77 8.85
C ALA A 192 0.25 6.23 8.91
N CYS A 193 -0.38 7.13 8.15
CA CYS A 193 -0.15 8.56 8.21
C CYS A 193 -0.42 9.13 9.60
N GLU A 194 -1.58 8.83 10.20
CA GLU A 194 -1.91 9.24 11.59
C GLU A 194 -0.84 8.76 12.58
N TYR A 195 -0.41 7.51 12.47
CA TYR A 195 0.56 6.90 13.39
C TYR A 195 1.97 7.49 13.27
N TYR A 196 2.43 7.76 12.05
CA TYR A 196 3.77 8.29 11.77
C TYR A 196 3.84 9.82 11.74
N GLY A 197 2.71 10.51 11.87
CA GLY A 197 2.64 11.98 11.84
C GLY A 197 2.75 12.58 10.43
N VAL A 198 2.44 11.80 9.40
CA VAL A 198 2.40 12.23 7.99
C VAL A 198 1.04 12.86 7.71
N ARG A 199 1.03 13.98 6.97
CA ARG A 199 -0.22 14.62 6.54
C ARG A 199 -0.67 14.01 5.22
N ILE A 200 -1.95 13.69 5.14
CA ILE A 200 -2.63 13.30 3.91
C ILE A 200 -3.69 14.36 3.64
N ALA A 201 -3.65 14.97 2.46
CA ALA A 201 -4.50 16.11 2.12
C ALA A 201 -5.87 15.65 1.64
N ASP A 202 -5.90 15.03 0.46
CA ASP A 202 -7.10 14.44 -0.14
C ASP A 202 -6.84 12.93 -0.30
N ALA A 203 -7.51 12.11 0.52
CA ALA A 203 -7.35 10.67 0.41
C ALA A 203 -8.13 10.17 -0.81
N HIS A 204 -7.61 9.17 -1.52
CA HIS A 204 -8.20 8.69 -2.78
C HIS A 204 -8.00 9.65 -3.97
N ASP A 205 -6.93 10.44 -3.90
CA ASP A 205 -6.29 11.08 -5.04
C ASP A 205 -4.90 10.45 -5.21
N ALA A 206 -4.64 9.86 -6.38
CA ALA A 206 -3.40 9.13 -6.64
C ALA A 206 -2.13 9.92 -6.28
N ARG A 207 -2.11 11.24 -6.52
CA ARG A 207 -0.95 12.06 -6.21
C ARG A 207 -0.76 12.20 -4.70
N CYS A 208 -1.83 12.54 -3.99
CA CYS A 208 -1.81 12.70 -2.54
C CYS A 208 -1.42 11.38 -1.84
N ASP A 209 -1.94 10.26 -2.33
CA ASP A 209 -1.67 8.93 -1.78
C ASP A 209 -0.22 8.49 -2.08
N ALA A 210 0.30 8.74 -3.29
CA ALA A 210 1.71 8.49 -3.61
C ALA A 210 2.68 9.33 -2.75
N VAL A 211 2.40 10.62 -2.55
CA VAL A 211 3.19 11.49 -1.66
C VAL A 211 3.18 10.94 -0.23
N ALA A 212 1.99 10.65 0.30
CA ALA A 212 1.83 10.15 1.65
C ALA A 212 2.51 8.79 1.84
N ALA A 213 2.43 7.88 0.87
CA ALA A 213 3.11 6.60 0.90
C ALA A 213 4.64 6.77 0.99
N ARG A 214 5.22 7.66 0.17
CA ARG A 214 6.65 7.98 0.21
C ARG A 214 7.07 8.57 1.56
N GLU A 215 6.28 9.51 2.09
CA GLU A 215 6.57 10.11 3.40
C GLU A 215 6.47 9.09 4.55
N VAL A 216 5.48 8.19 4.50
CA VAL A 216 5.37 7.10 5.49
C VAL A 216 6.57 6.15 5.39
N ALA A 217 7.03 5.80 4.18
CA ALA A 217 8.25 5.00 4.01
C ALA A 217 9.45 5.67 4.69
N VAL A 218 9.62 6.98 4.47
CA VAL A 218 10.70 7.76 5.07
C VAL A 218 10.62 7.77 6.59
N GLU A 219 9.42 7.98 7.16
CA GLU A 219 9.21 7.93 8.61
C GLU A 219 9.50 6.56 9.21
N ILE A 220 9.11 5.47 8.54
CA ILE A 220 9.42 4.12 8.98
C ILE A 220 10.95 3.92 9.06
N GLY A 221 11.67 4.18 7.98
CA GLY A 221 13.13 4.01 7.96
C GLY A 221 13.84 4.91 8.97
N ALA A 222 13.36 6.15 9.15
CA ALA A 222 13.94 7.11 10.09
C ALA A 222 13.66 6.77 11.56
N ARG A 223 12.62 6.00 11.89
CA ARG A 223 12.23 5.67 13.27
C ARG A 223 12.63 4.26 13.70
N HIS A 224 12.95 3.39 12.75
CA HIS A 224 13.28 1.99 12.99
C HIS A 224 14.64 1.66 12.39
N ARG A 225 15.70 1.73 13.21
CA ARG A 225 17.09 1.55 12.77
C ARG A 225 17.32 0.18 12.12
N GLU A 226 16.71 -0.85 12.68
CA GLU A 226 16.80 -2.25 12.25
C GLU A 226 16.32 -2.49 10.81
N VAL A 227 15.42 -1.64 10.29
CA VAL A 227 14.98 -1.68 8.88
C VAL A 227 15.52 -0.52 8.07
N GLY A 228 15.89 0.60 8.71
CA GLY A 228 16.42 1.78 8.02
C GLY A 228 17.84 1.58 7.48
N GLU A 229 18.70 0.90 8.23
CA GLU A 229 20.14 0.75 7.91
C GLU A 229 20.45 -0.36 6.90
N VAL A 230 19.48 -1.20 6.55
CA VAL A 230 19.69 -2.24 5.53
C VAL A 230 19.74 -1.64 4.12
N THR A 231 20.29 -2.37 3.15
CA THR A 231 20.20 -1.95 1.74
C THR A 231 18.77 -2.15 1.22
N LEU A 232 18.41 -1.48 0.12
CA LEU A 232 17.11 -1.67 -0.53
C LEU A 232 16.90 -3.12 -0.98
N GLU A 233 17.94 -3.81 -1.46
CA GLU A 233 17.87 -5.23 -1.84
C GLU A 233 17.56 -6.11 -0.62
N ALA A 234 18.22 -5.85 0.50
CA ALA A 234 17.95 -6.55 1.76
C ALA A 234 16.52 -6.26 2.26
N LEU A 235 16.06 -5.01 2.14
CA LEU A 235 14.69 -4.63 2.49
C LEU A 235 13.66 -5.37 1.63
N VAL A 236 13.87 -5.47 0.31
CA VAL A 236 13.02 -6.27 -0.59
C VAL A 236 12.97 -7.73 -0.13
N HIS A 237 14.12 -8.31 0.23
CA HIS A 237 14.17 -9.67 0.74
C HIS A 237 13.38 -9.84 2.07
N HIS A 238 13.53 -8.90 3.01
CA HIS A 238 12.76 -8.92 4.26
C HIS A 238 11.25 -8.81 4.03
N GLN A 239 10.83 -7.92 3.14
CA GLN A 239 9.42 -7.75 2.80
C GLN A 239 8.79 -9.01 2.21
N ARG A 240 9.51 -9.78 1.38
CA ARG A 240 9.02 -11.09 0.91
C ARG A 240 8.72 -12.04 2.06
N GLY A 241 9.62 -12.09 3.05
CA GLY A 241 9.44 -12.89 4.27
C GLY A 241 8.22 -12.42 5.07
N TRP A 242 8.16 -11.12 5.38
CA TRP A 242 7.07 -10.54 6.16
C TRP A 242 5.71 -10.67 5.48
N PHE A 243 5.65 -10.50 4.16
CA PHE A 243 4.40 -10.71 3.41
C PHE A 243 3.93 -12.16 3.51
N GLY A 244 4.84 -13.13 3.32
CA GLY A 244 4.52 -14.54 3.46
C GLY A 244 4.03 -14.92 4.86
N GLU A 245 4.66 -14.36 5.90
CA GLU A 245 4.26 -14.54 7.30
C GLU A 245 2.91 -13.86 7.61
N ARG A 246 2.65 -12.68 7.05
CA ARG A 246 1.35 -12.01 7.14
C ARG A 246 0.26 -12.85 6.51
N ALA A 247 0.52 -13.41 5.33
CA ALA A 247 -0.40 -14.31 4.65
C ALA A 247 -0.67 -15.57 5.48
N ASP A 248 0.33 -16.16 6.14
CA ASP A 248 0.12 -17.29 7.08
C ASP A 248 -0.81 -16.91 8.24
N ASP A 249 -0.55 -15.77 8.90
CA ASP A 249 -1.35 -15.29 10.03
C ASP A 249 -2.79 -14.97 9.60
N TRP A 250 -2.95 -14.34 8.42
CA TRP A 250 -4.25 -14.13 7.80
C TRP A 250 -4.95 -15.45 7.51
N ASN A 251 -4.27 -16.41 6.87
CA ASN A 251 -4.84 -17.69 6.47
C ASN A 251 -5.27 -18.54 7.66
N ALA A 252 -4.53 -18.49 8.77
CA ALA A 252 -4.91 -19.14 10.02
C ALA A 252 -6.23 -18.57 10.57
N TYR A 253 -6.41 -17.26 10.52
CA TYR A 253 -7.66 -16.61 10.88
C TYR A 253 -8.78 -16.88 9.86
N ALA A 254 -8.49 -16.72 8.57
CA ALA A 254 -9.45 -16.81 7.47
C ALA A 254 -10.12 -18.18 7.41
N ARG A 255 -9.37 -19.27 7.60
CA ARG A 255 -9.91 -20.63 7.67
C ARG A 255 -10.94 -20.81 8.78
N ARG A 256 -10.69 -20.21 9.96
CA ARG A 256 -11.64 -20.25 11.08
C ARG A 256 -12.86 -19.36 10.86
N ALA A 257 -12.67 -18.25 10.14
CA ALA A 257 -13.69 -17.23 9.89
C ALA A 257 -14.48 -17.45 8.58
N GLY A 258 -14.22 -18.52 7.82
CA GLY A 258 -14.85 -18.77 6.52
C GLY A 258 -14.51 -17.69 5.48
N ARG A 259 -13.30 -17.13 5.52
CA ARG A 259 -12.81 -16.11 4.59
C ARG A 259 -11.85 -16.71 3.57
N ARG A 260 -11.68 -16.00 2.44
CA ARG A 260 -10.71 -16.35 1.40
C ARG A 260 -9.28 -16.26 1.94
N VAL A 261 -8.47 -17.26 1.59
CA VAL A 261 -7.03 -17.30 1.89
C VAL A 261 -6.23 -16.47 0.88
N GLU A 262 -5.06 -16.01 1.29
CA GLU A 262 -4.07 -15.30 0.47
C GLU A 262 -2.91 -16.22 0.11
N ASP A 263 -2.26 -15.97 -1.03
CA ASP A 263 -1.01 -16.66 -1.41
C ASP A 263 0.18 -15.98 -0.73
N ARG A 264 1.04 -16.78 -0.10
CA ARG A 264 2.28 -16.32 0.54
C ARG A 264 3.29 -15.72 -0.44
N ALA A 265 3.26 -16.16 -1.70
CA ALA A 265 4.17 -15.69 -2.74
C ALA A 265 3.67 -14.45 -3.49
N GLY A 266 2.51 -13.90 -3.09
CA GLY A 266 1.81 -12.84 -3.81
C GLY A 266 2.41 -11.43 -3.72
N TRP A 267 3.69 -11.29 -3.38
CA TRP A 267 4.37 -10.00 -3.29
C TRP A 267 5.73 -10.00 -4.00
N PRO A 268 6.09 -8.94 -4.75
CA PRO A 268 5.29 -7.73 -4.99
C PRO A 268 4.22 -7.91 -6.07
N LEU A 269 4.09 -9.10 -6.65
CA LEU A 269 3.12 -9.41 -7.70
C LEU A 269 2.26 -10.59 -7.25
N ALA A 270 0.96 -10.35 -7.09
CA ALA A 270 -0.01 -11.36 -6.68
C ALA A 270 -0.18 -12.41 -7.78
N VAL A 271 -0.18 -13.69 -7.43
CA VAL A 271 -0.50 -14.76 -8.38
C VAL A 271 -2.02 -14.93 -8.42
N PRO A 272 -2.64 -15.10 -9.60
CA PRO A 272 -4.06 -15.42 -9.68
C PRO A 272 -4.37 -16.65 -8.84
N LEU A 273 -5.17 -16.49 -7.78
CA LEU A 273 -5.65 -17.63 -7.01
C LEU A 273 -6.57 -18.47 -7.90
N PRO A 274 -6.39 -19.80 -8.00
CA PRO A 274 -7.24 -20.64 -8.81
C PRO A 274 -8.71 -20.44 -8.40
N GLN A 275 -9.59 -20.28 -9.39
CA GLN A 275 -11.02 -20.26 -9.15
C GLN A 275 -11.41 -21.60 -8.54
N LEU A 276 -12.12 -21.57 -7.40
CA LEU A 276 -12.73 -22.76 -6.84
C LEU A 276 -13.77 -23.24 -7.87
N VAL A 277 -13.48 -24.38 -8.50
CA VAL A 277 -14.37 -25.08 -9.45
C VAL A 277 -15.57 -25.65 -8.69
#